data_AF-A0A7V9B586-F1
#
_entry.id   AF-A0A7V9B586-F1
#
_cell.length_a   1.000
_cell.length_b   1.000
_cell.length_c   1.000
_cell.angle_alpha   90.00
_cell.angle_beta   90.00
_cell.angle_gamma   90.00
#
_symmetry.space_group_name_H-M   'P 1'
#
loop_
_entity.id
_entity.type
_entity.pdbx_description
1 polymer ?
#
loop_
_entity_poly.entity_id
_entity_poly.type
_entity_poly.pdbx_seq_one_letter_code
_entity_poly.pdbx_strand_id
1 'polypeptide(L)'
;MTAGHCQLCDAEKLTEWFHEDDECWIAACTICAVPMVVWKRHDPGPPEEVLARLHAKLTTVVQAHFTFDHYVDDDMRRIPDHYHAHARPVGGFFGHGLPRR
;
A
#
# COMPACT_ATOMS: atom_id res chain seq x y z
N MET A 1 19.18 -12.42 0.85
CA MET A 1 19.38 -12.92 -0.52
C MET A 1 19.38 -11.70 -1.42
N THR A 2 20.42 -11.48 -2.23
CA THR A 2 20.45 -10.38 -3.20
C THR A 2 19.52 -10.75 -4.36
N ALA A 3 18.24 -10.45 -4.18
CA ALA A 3 17.25 -10.50 -5.23
C ALA A 3 17.50 -9.35 -6.22
N GLY A 4 17.10 -9.53 -7.47
CA GLY A 4 17.15 -8.47 -8.47
C GLY A 4 16.41 -7.20 -8.01
N HIS A 5 16.66 -6.10 -8.71
CA HIS A 5 16.07 -4.79 -8.47
C HIS A 5 14.57 -4.89 -8.09
N CYS A 6 14.24 -4.58 -6.83
CA CYS A 6 12.88 -4.57 -6.34
C CYS A 6 12.34 -3.14 -6.43
N GLN A 7 11.34 -2.94 -7.29
CA GLN A 7 10.75 -1.63 -7.53
C GLN A 7 10.17 -0.97 -6.26
N LEU A 8 9.78 -1.78 -5.27
CA LEU A 8 9.28 -1.29 -3.98
C LEU A 8 10.40 -0.86 -3.03
N CYS A 9 11.62 -1.42 -3.18
CA CYS A 9 12.80 -0.93 -2.47
C CYS A 9 13.29 0.40 -3.04
N ASP A 10 13.23 0.57 -4.37
CA ASP A 10 13.67 1.81 -5.03
C ASP A 10 12.77 2.98 -4.66
N ALA A 11 11.49 2.69 -4.39
CA ALA A 11 10.50 3.65 -3.90
C ALA A 11 10.42 4.92 -4.76
N GLU A 12 10.54 4.76 -6.08
CA GLU A 12 10.40 5.87 -7.03
C GLU A 12 9.00 6.50 -6.91
N LYS A 13 8.95 7.84 -6.85
CA LYS A 13 7.69 8.60 -6.68
C LYS A 13 6.93 8.76 -7.98
N LEU A 14 6.49 7.63 -8.56
CA LEU A 14 5.79 7.56 -9.86
C LEU A 14 4.31 7.98 -9.80
N THR A 15 3.71 7.90 -8.62
CA THR A 15 2.30 8.20 -8.36
C THR A 15 2.17 9.16 -7.19
N GLU A 16 0.95 9.54 -6.83
CA GLU A 16 0.71 10.36 -5.65
C GLU A 16 1.11 9.62 -4.36
N TRP A 17 1.90 10.29 -3.52
CA TRP A 17 2.29 9.83 -2.20
C TRP A 17 1.44 10.51 -1.13
N PHE A 18 1.01 9.72 -0.14
CA PHE A 18 0.18 10.18 0.97
C PHE A 18 0.93 10.21 2.29
N HIS A 19 1.88 9.29 2.46
CA HIS A 19 2.61 9.11 3.72
C HIS A 19 3.99 8.50 3.49
N GLU A 20 4.94 8.87 4.33
CA GLU A 20 6.25 8.23 4.41
C GLU A 20 6.81 8.41 5.83
N ASP A 21 7.28 7.31 6.42
CA ASP A 21 8.03 7.31 7.68
C ASP A 21 9.14 6.24 7.67
N ASP A 22 9.77 5.98 8.81
CA ASP A 22 10.86 5.00 8.93
C ASP A 22 10.42 3.55 8.69
N GLU A 23 9.13 3.23 8.85
CA GLU A 23 8.59 1.87 8.74
C GLU A 23 7.98 1.61 7.35
N CYS A 24 7.24 2.57 6.80
CA CYS A 24 6.53 2.39 5.54
C CYS A 24 6.37 3.65 4.69
N TRP A 25 5.92 3.45 3.46
CA TRP A 25 5.37 4.52 2.63
C TRP A 25 3.98 4.11 2.10
N ILE A 26 3.15 5.10 1.80
CA ILE A 26 1.81 4.90 1.25
C ILE A 26 1.64 5.79 0.02
N ALA A 27 1.32 5.17 -1.11
CA ALA A 27 1.12 5.86 -2.39
C ALA A 27 0.00 5.18 -3.19
N ALA A 28 -0.48 5.84 -4.24
CA ALA A 28 -1.41 5.20 -5.18
C ALA A 28 -0.67 4.11 -5.98
N CYS A 29 -1.23 2.89 -6.05
CA CYS A 29 -0.66 1.82 -6.85
C CYS A 29 -0.70 2.17 -8.35
N THR A 30 0.40 1.95 -9.08
CA THR A 30 0.51 2.22 -10.53
C THR A 30 -0.44 1.37 -11.38
N ILE A 31 -0.94 0.24 -10.84
CA ILE A 31 -1.78 -0.72 -11.56
C ILE A 31 -3.24 -0.59 -11.15
N CYS A 32 -3.50 -0.59 -9.85
CA CYS A 32 -4.86 -0.61 -9.31
C CYS A 32 -5.41 0.79 -9.02
N ALA A 33 -4.55 1.82 -8.99
CA ALA A 33 -4.88 3.21 -8.66
C ALA A 33 -5.53 3.42 -7.27
N VAL A 34 -5.42 2.43 -6.38
CA VAL A 34 -5.84 2.51 -4.97
C VAL A 34 -4.64 2.78 -4.06
N PRO A 35 -4.82 3.37 -2.86
CA PRO A 35 -3.76 3.49 -1.89
C PRO A 35 -3.17 2.13 -1.52
N MET A 36 -1.84 2.04 -1.48
CA MET A 36 -1.12 0.86 -1.04
C MET A 36 -0.08 1.23 0.00
N VAL A 37 0.02 0.44 1.07
CA VAL A 37 1.11 0.54 2.04
C VAL A 37 2.21 -0.44 1.66
N VAL A 38 3.46 0.01 1.73
CA VAL A 38 4.64 -0.82 1.49
C VAL A 38 5.53 -0.77 2.71
N TRP A 39 5.87 -1.94 3.26
CA TRP A 39 6.83 -2.02 4.35
C TRP A 39 8.23 -1.75 3.81
N LYS A 40 9.02 -0.85 4.41
CA LYS A 40 10.35 -0.51 3.88
C LYS A 40 11.35 -1.68 3.93
N ARG A 41 11.13 -2.67 4.81
CA ARG A 41 11.95 -3.88 4.84
C ARG A 41 11.55 -4.81 3.69
N HIS A 42 12.54 -5.25 2.90
CA HIS A 42 12.36 -6.30 1.88
C HIS A 42 12.21 -7.66 2.56
N ASP A 43 10.98 -7.95 2.96
CA ASP A 43 10.56 -9.23 3.50
C ASP A 43 9.03 -9.38 3.27
N PRO A 44 8.53 -10.56 2.88
CA PRO A 44 7.10 -10.77 2.62
C PRO A 44 6.26 -11.02 3.88
N GLY A 45 6.90 -11.31 5.02
CA GLY A 45 6.26 -11.75 6.27
C GLY A 45 6.51 -10.77 7.43
N PRO A 46 5.90 -9.57 7.43
CA PRO A 46 5.99 -8.68 8.57
C PRO A 46 5.47 -9.38 9.84
N PRO A 47 6.12 -9.17 11.00
CA PRO A 47 5.56 -9.57 12.29
C PRO A 47 4.13 -9.01 12.47
N GLU A 48 3.27 -9.71 13.20
CA GLU A 48 1.85 -9.34 13.39
C GLU A 48 1.67 -7.89 13.88
N GLU A 49 2.53 -7.44 14.80
CA GLU A 49 2.53 -6.07 15.31
C GLU A 49 2.89 -5.02 14.25
N VAL A 50 3.80 -5.37 13.33
CA VAL A 50 4.17 -4.52 12.18
C VAL A 50 2.98 -4.49 11.23
N LEU A 51 2.41 -5.65 10.89
CA LEU A 51 1.25 -5.77 10.01
C LEU A 51 0.08 -4.88 10.48
N ALA A 52 -0.27 -4.97 11.77
CA ALA A 52 -1.33 -4.16 12.37
C ALA A 52 -1.06 -2.65 12.25
N ARG A 53 0.20 -2.21 12.47
CA ARG A 53 0.57 -0.80 12.31
C ARG A 53 0.50 -0.34 10.84
N LEU A 54 0.96 -1.16 9.90
CA LEU A 54 0.88 -0.87 8.47
C LEU A 54 -0.57 -0.70 8.01
N HIS A 55 -1.46 -1.60 8.43
CA HIS A 55 -2.90 -1.53 8.13
C HIS A 55 -3.56 -0.30 8.77
N ALA A 56 -3.18 0.05 10.00
CA ALA A 56 -3.70 1.23 10.68
C ALA A 56 -3.26 2.54 9.99
N LYS A 57 -1.99 2.62 9.55
CA LYS A 57 -1.49 3.76 8.76
C LYS A 57 -2.21 3.88 7.43
N LEU A 58 -2.39 2.77 6.72
CA LEU A 58 -3.16 2.74 5.47
C LEU A 58 -4.60 3.24 5.67
N THR A 59 -5.26 2.75 6.71
CA THR A 59 -6.62 3.19 7.08
C THR A 59 -6.69 4.69 7.36
N THR A 60 -5.70 5.22 8.09
CA THR A 60 -5.61 6.66 8.39
C THR A 60 -5.51 7.49 7.10
N VAL A 61 -4.67 7.06 6.15
CA VAL A 61 -4.56 7.71 4.83
C VAL A 61 -5.88 7.67 4.06
N VAL A 62 -6.55 6.52 4.03
CA VAL A 62 -7.84 6.38 3.33
C VAL A 62 -8.87 7.36 3.90
N GLN A 63 -9.00 7.39 5.23
CA GLN A 63 -9.95 8.28 5.93
C GLN A 63 -9.67 9.77 5.71
N ALA A 64 -8.39 10.13 5.58
CA ALA A 64 -7.96 11.52 5.36
C ALA A 64 -8.17 12.00 3.93
N HIS A 65 -8.00 11.13 2.92
CA HIS A 65 -7.93 11.54 1.51
C HIS A 65 -9.10 11.07 0.63
N PHE A 66 -9.90 10.11 1.11
CA PHE A 66 -10.95 9.47 0.31
C PHE A 66 -12.27 9.38 1.08
N THR A 67 -13.36 9.09 0.36
CA THR A 67 -14.72 9.03 0.93
C THR A 67 -15.37 7.65 0.80
N PHE A 68 -14.60 6.60 0.51
CA PHE A 68 -15.09 5.23 0.40
C PHE A 68 -14.70 4.39 1.62
N ASP A 69 -15.55 3.41 1.95
CA ASP A 69 -15.17 2.33 2.87
C ASP A 69 -14.24 1.34 2.18
N HIS A 70 -13.21 0.86 2.89
CA HIS A 70 -12.22 -0.05 2.33
C HIS A 70 -12.07 -1.34 3.13
N TYR A 71 -11.53 -2.35 2.45
CA TYR A 71 -10.87 -3.49 3.09
C TYR A 71 -9.39 -3.52 2.68
N VAL A 72 -8.56 -4.16 3.49
CA VAL A 72 -7.13 -4.36 3.18
C VAL A 72 -6.98 -5.68 2.41
N ASP A 73 -6.39 -5.60 1.22
CA ASP A 73 -6.02 -6.74 0.39
C ASP A 73 -4.51 -6.98 0.48
N ASP A 74 -4.13 -8.02 1.23
CA ASP A 74 -2.74 -8.47 1.43
C ASP A 74 -2.22 -9.38 0.30
N ASP A 75 -3.00 -9.65 -0.75
CA ASP A 75 -2.54 -10.44 -1.90
C ASP A 75 -1.60 -9.60 -2.81
N MET A 76 -0.30 -9.72 -2.56
CA MET A 76 0.80 -8.99 -3.22
C MET A 76 0.93 -9.24 -4.73
N ARG A 77 0.56 -10.43 -5.20
CA ARG A 77 0.61 -10.84 -6.62
C ARG A 77 1.96 -10.65 -7.32
N ARG A 78 2.27 -9.45 -7.83
CA ARG A 78 3.41 -9.19 -8.75
C ARG A 78 4.77 -9.15 -8.07
N ILE A 79 4.83 -8.68 -6.82
CA ILE A 79 6.08 -8.59 -6.04
C ILE A 79 5.86 -9.35 -4.73
N PRO A 80 5.77 -10.69 -4.80
CA PRO A 80 5.34 -11.52 -3.66
C PRO A 80 6.40 -11.67 -2.57
N ASP A 81 7.63 -11.20 -2.79
CA ASP A 81 8.75 -11.27 -1.86
C ASP A 81 8.96 -9.96 -1.07
N HIS A 82 8.16 -8.92 -1.31
CA HIS A 82 8.21 -7.65 -0.59
C HIS A 82 6.81 -7.22 -0.17
N TYR A 83 6.58 -7.26 1.15
CA TYR A 83 5.26 -6.98 1.72
C TYR A 83 4.69 -5.61 1.32
N HIS A 84 3.49 -5.67 0.75
CA HIS A 84 2.63 -4.54 0.49
C HIS A 84 1.17 -4.95 0.50
N ALA A 85 0.28 -4.01 0.82
CA ALA A 85 -1.17 -4.26 0.85
C ALA A 85 -1.94 -3.08 0.28
N HIS A 86 -3.11 -3.37 -0.31
CA HIS A 86 -3.94 -2.39 -1.01
C HIS A 86 -5.22 -2.09 -0.23
N ALA A 87 -5.62 -0.81 -0.12
CA ALA A 87 -6.92 -0.40 0.38
C ALA A 87 -7.96 -0.42 -0.75
N ARG A 88 -8.73 -1.50 -0.86
CA ARG A 88 -9.73 -1.66 -1.92
C ARG A 88 -11.12 -1.21 -1.44
N PRO A 89 -11.90 -0.50 -2.27
CA PRO A 89 -13.27 -0.13 -1.92
C PRO A 89 -14.15 -1.35 -1.64
N VAL A 90 -14.98 -1.28 -0.61
CA VAL A 90 -16.00 -2.29 -0.33
C VAL A 90 -17.10 -2.22 -1.39
N GLY A 91 -17.51 -3.39 -1.91
CA GLY A 91 -18.68 -3.52 -2.79
C GLY A 91 -18.57 -2.87 -4.16
N GLY A 92 -17.37 -2.50 -4.62
CA GLY A 92 -17.21 -1.67 -5.82
C GLY A 92 -16.04 -2.02 -6.73
N PHE A 93 -15.98 -1.27 -7.84
CA PHE A 93 -14.86 -1.24 -8.77
C PHE A 93 -13.73 -0.35 -8.22
N PHE A 94 -12.49 -0.65 -8.60
CA PHE A 94 -11.31 0.18 -8.33
C PHE A 94 -10.62 0.57 -9.64
N GLY A 95 -9.94 1.72 -9.63
CA GLY A 95 -9.29 2.30 -10.80
C GLY A 95 -9.08 3.80 -10.63
N HIS A 96 -8.69 4.48 -11.70
CA HIS A 96 -8.54 5.94 -11.65
C HIS A 96 -9.87 6.63 -11.31
N GLY A 97 -9.79 7.77 -10.59
CA GLY A 97 -10.96 8.58 -10.24
C GLY A 97 -11.71 8.13 -8.98
N LEU A 98 -11.04 7.46 -8.04
CA LEU A 98 -11.64 7.14 -6.73
C LEU A 98 -12.18 8.40 -6.04
N PRO A 99 -13.34 8.32 -5.36
CA PRO A 99 -13.92 9.44 -4.62
C PRO A 99 -12.94 10.04 -3.60
N ARG A 100 -12.71 11.36 -3.69
CA ARG A 100 -11.75 12.12 -2.88
C ARG A 100 -12.47 12.98 -1.85
N ARG A 101 -11.81 13.24 -0.73
CA ARG A 101 -12.26 14.22 0.26
C ARG A 101 -11.90 15.65 -0.16
#